data_AF-A0A1Z8VAE7-F1
#
_entry.id   AF-A0A1Z8VAE7-F1
#
_cell.length_a   1.000
_cell.length_b   1.000
_cell.length_c   1.000
_cell.angle_alpha   90.00
_cell.angle_beta   90.00
_cell.angle_gamma   90.00
#
_symmetry.space_group_name_H-M   'P 1'
#
loop_
_entity.id
_entity.type
_entity.pdbx_description
1 polymer ?
#
loop_
_entity_poly.entity_id
_entity_poly.type
_entity_poly.pdbx_seq_one_letter_code
_entity_poly.pdbx_strand_id
1 'polypeptide(L)'
;TSAREQLSEEKTALLATQQDLENQLSSLEQDRIALQATRASLQTEVAGLIAARQQLTEEKSELAQELAGATLERKQLSGEKAALSDELAGVTAESTIQQEQLAESEGLREQLALDLTDLNSALMSLQAEQSRLIMAYETQAQDQAAVTNARDALLQERDVLADQINALEVTRGSLRVEVSALREEMSGLVRSTVSTERALEESQLVGEELTARLAETALEYKLTKEELAYLRAQYTDEVAAFAKERELLAATHKEELDILRERHSDLESKYNRLVRPARSAVGRFVVEVRFWKEGDLRRYSLRPEAGVENSVGESELHQELTTLKARYGDKLYTKVMPDDNSLTHGEAWRFTNKILNRYDYYYQN
;
A
#
# COMPACT_ATOMS: atom_id res chain seq x y z
N THR A 1 -133.48 107.65 -194.15
CA THR A 1 -132.08 107.80 -193.69
C THR A 1 -131.89 107.66 -192.17
N SER A 2 -132.87 107.16 -191.40
CA SER A 2 -132.83 107.12 -189.92
C SER A 2 -132.32 105.82 -189.25
N ALA A 3 -132.39 104.67 -189.91
CA ALA A 3 -131.97 103.38 -189.31
C ALA A 3 -130.45 103.16 -189.23
N ARG A 4 -129.65 103.95 -189.97
CA ARG A 4 -128.17 103.82 -190.00
C ARG A 4 -127.49 104.49 -188.80
N GLU A 5 -128.16 105.46 -188.21
CA GLU A 5 -127.62 106.31 -187.13
C GLU A 5 -127.81 105.63 -185.77
N GLN A 6 -128.99 105.04 -185.49
CA GLN A 6 -129.22 104.23 -184.28
C GLN A 6 -128.31 103.00 -184.21
N LEU A 7 -128.08 102.33 -185.34
CA LEU A 7 -127.19 101.17 -185.40
C LEU A 7 -125.71 101.55 -185.20
N SER A 8 -125.36 102.82 -185.49
CA SER A 8 -124.03 103.38 -185.21
C SER A 8 -123.86 103.65 -183.72
N GLU A 9 -124.86 104.25 -183.07
CA GLU A 9 -124.83 104.53 -181.63
C GLU A 9 -124.79 103.23 -180.80
N GLU A 10 -125.62 102.25 -181.15
CA GLU A 10 -125.66 100.96 -180.46
C GLU A 10 -124.34 100.18 -180.64
N LYS A 11 -123.72 100.27 -181.83
CA LYS A 11 -122.38 99.73 -182.07
C LYS A 11 -121.32 100.45 -181.23
N THR A 12 -121.39 101.77 -181.08
CA THR A 12 -120.45 102.51 -180.22
C THR A 12 -120.64 102.21 -178.73
N ALA A 13 -121.88 102.01 -178.27
CA ALA A 13 -122.17 101.61 -176.90
C ALA A 13 -121.69 100.17 -176.62
N LEU A 14 -121.91 99.25 -177.54
CA LEU A 14 -121.39 97.87 -177.46
C LEU A 14 -119.86 97.82 -177.51
N LEU A 15 -119.22 98.69 -178.30
CA LEU A 15 -117.76 98.82 -178.30
C LEU A 15 -117.24 99.41 -176.99
N ALA A 16 -117.96 100.36 -176.38
CA ALA A 16 -117.60 100.92 -175.08
C ALA A 16 -117.77 99.90 -173.95
N THR A 17 -118.84 99.09 -173.96
CA THR A 17 -119.01 98.01 -172.99
C THR A 17 -118.03 96.88 -173.23
N GLN A 18 -117.71 96.56 -174.49
CA GLN A 18 -116.64 95.62 -174.83
C GLN A 18 -115.30 96.11 -174.27
N GLN A 19 -114.96 97.39 -174.46
CA GLN A 19 -113.72 97.98 -173.93
C GLN A 19 -113.68 97.97 -172.40
N ASP A 20 -114.81 98.26 -171.74
CA ASP A 20 -114.90 98.23 -170.27
C ASP A 20 -114.75 96.80 -169.73
N LEU A 21 -115.38 95.82 -170.39
CA LEU A 21 -115.21 94.40 -170.06
C LEU A 21 -113.78 93.92 -170.33
N GLU A 22 -113.12 94.37 -171.40
CA GLU A 22 -111.71 94.09 -171.68
C GLU A 22 -110.79 94.69 -170.61
N ASN A 23 -111.08 95.90 -170.13
CA ASN A 23 -110.35 96.54 -169.04
C ASN A 23 -110.55 95.81 -167.71
N GLN A 24 -111.80 95.41 -167.39
CA GLN A 24 -112.11 94.62 -166.19
C GLN A 24 -111.47 93.24 -166.24
N LEU A 25 -111.48 92.57 -167.40
CA LEU A 25 -110.77 91.31 -167.61
C LEU A 25 -109.27 91.48 -167.43
N SER A 26 -108.67 92.55 -167.95
CA SER A 26 -107.25 92.86 -167.73
C SER A 26 -106.93 93.11 -166.25
N SER A 27 -107.79 93.81 -165.51
CA SER A 27 -107.62 94.04 -164.07
C SER A 27 -107.74 92.75 -163.27
N LEU A 28 -108.76 91.94 -163.56
CA LEU A 28 -108.95 90.64 -162.92
C LEU A 28 -107.81 89.68 -163.24
N GLU A 29 -107.23 89.76 -164.44
CA GLU A 29 -106.07 88.97 -164.83
C GLU A 29 -104.81 89.42 -164.07
N GLN A 30 -104.62 90.73 -163.86
CA GLN A 30 -103.55 91.26 -163.01
C GLN A 30 -103.71 90.83 -161.55
N ASP A 31 -104.92 90.91 -160.98
CA ASP A 31 -105.22 90.45 -159.63
C ASP A 31 -105.01 88.94 -159.49
N ARG A 32 -105.40 88.16 -160.52
CA ARG A 32 -105.16 86.72 -160.57
C ARG A 32 -103.67 86.40 -160.52
N ILE A 33 -102.83 87.13 -161.28
CA ILE A 33 -101.37 86.97 -161.27
C ILE A 33 -100.79 87.37 -159.91
N ALA A 34 -101.22 88.49 -159.34
CA ALA A 34 -100.75 88.95 -158.03
C ALA A 34 -101.12 87.96 -156.92
N LEU A 35 -102.35 87.45 -156.91
CA LEU A 35 -102.80 86.42 -155.98
C LEU A 35 -102.08 85.08 -156.18
N GLN A 36 -101.74 84.72 -157.42
CA GLN A 36 -100.90 83.55 -157.68
C GLN A 36 -99.48 83.73 -157.13
N ALA A 37 -98.89 84.91 -157.26
CA ALA A 37 -97.57 85.22 -156.71
C ALA A 37 -97.57 85.20 -155.18
N THR A 38 -98.56 85.82 -154.52
CA THR A 38 -98.68 85.77 -153.05
C THR A 38 -98.94 84.36 -152.55
N ARG A 39 -99.79 83.59 -153.25
CA ARG A 39 -100.00 82.17 -152.97
C ARG A 39 -98.70 81.38 -153.05
N ALA A 40 -97.87 81.60 -154.08
CA ALA A 40 -96.58 80.94 -154.22
C ALA A 40 -95.59 81.33 -153.09
N SER A 41 -95.57 82.60 -152.71
CA SER A 41 -94.76 83.09 -151.59
C SER A 41 -95.17 82.46 -150.26
N LEU A 42 -96.48 82.45 -149.95
CA LEU A 42 -97.01 81.84 -148.73
C LEU A 42 -96.80 80.32 -148.73
N GLN A 43 -96.90 79.65 -149.88
CA GLN A 43 -96.57 78.23 -149.99
C GLN A 43 -95.10 77.95 -149.63
N THR A 44 -94.18 78.85 -150.00
CA THR A 44 -92.76 78.74 -149.67
C THR A 44 -92.53 78.97 -148.16
N GLU A 45 -93.18 79.99 -147.59
CA GLU A 45 -93.08 80.27 -146.15
C GLU A 45 -93.68 79.14 -145.30
N VAL A 46 -94.84 78.61 -145.70
CA VAL A 46 -95.46 77.44 -145.06
C VAL A 46 -94.54 76.23 -145.14
N ALA A 47 -93.89 75.97 -146.28
CA ALA A 47 -92.92 74.89 -146.40
C ALA A 47 -91.71 75.10 -145.46
N GLY A 48 -91.20 76.33 -145.35
CA GLY A 48 -90.10 76.68 -144.44
C GLY A 48 -90.49 76.50 -142.96
N LEU A 49 -91.68 76.95 -142.57
CA LEU A 49 -92.20 76.76 -141.22
C LEU A 49 -92.44 75.28 -140.89
N ILE A 50 -92.87 74.48 -141.86
CA ILE A 50 -93.00 73.02 -141.69
C ILE A 50 -91.63 72.40 -141.44
N ALA A 51 -90.60 72.77 -142.19
CA ALA A 51 -89.24 72.28 -142.01
C ALA A 51 -88.65 72.67 -140.65
N ALA A 52 -88.76 73.95 -140.26
CA ALA A 52 -88.30 74.42 -138.95
C ALA A 52 -89.04 73.74 -137.79
N ARG A 53 -90.35 73.50 -137.94
CA ARG A 53 -91.12 72.75 -136.94
C ARG A 53 -90.67 71.30 -136.84
N GLN A 54 -90.34 70.65 -137.97
CA GLN A 54 -89.79 69.29 -137.98
C GLN A 54 -88.44 69.24 -137.25
N GLN A 55 -87.52 70.16 -137.55
CA GLN A 55 -86.23 70.24 -136.87
C GLN A 55 -86.38 70.47 -135.36
N LEU A 56 -87.24 71.41 -134.93
CA LEU A 56 -87.49 71.63 -133.50
C LEU A 56 -88.13 70.42 -132.82
N THR A 57 -88.95 69.63 -133.54
CA THR A 57 -89.47 68.38 -132.98
C THR A 57 -88.39 67.31 -132.83
N GLU A 58 -87.41 67.26 -133.73
CA GLU A 58 -86.25 66.38 -133.62
C GLU A 58 -85.36 66.79 -132.45
N GLU A 59 -84.95 68.06 -132.36
CA GLU A 59 -84.14 68.60 -131.26
C GLU A 59 -84.83 68.39 -129.90
N LYS A 60 -86.15 68.62 -129.83
CA LYS A 60 -86.93 68.36 -128.61
C LYS A 60 -86.93 66.87 -128.25
N SER A 61 -86.94 65.98 -129.24
CA SER A 61 -86.86 64.53 -129.02
C SER A 61 -85.47 64.13 -128.50
N GLU A 62 -84.40 64.69 -129.08
CA GLU A 62 -83.02 64.45 -128.65
C GLU A 62 -82.78 64.94 -127.22
N LEU A 63 -83.17 66.18 -126.92
CA LEU A 63 -83.07 66.74 -125.56
C LEU A 63 -83.90 65.93 -124.54
N ALA A 64 -85.05 65.40 -124.94
CA ALA A 64 -85.84 64.53 -124.08
C ALA A 64 -85.12 63.19 -123.78
N GLN A 65 -84.38 62.64 -124.76
CA GLN A 65 -83.54 61.46 -124.56
C GLN A 65 -82.35 61.76 -123.65
N GLU A 66 -81.65 62.87 -123.86
CA GLU A 66 -80.53 63.29 -123.00
C GLU A 66 -80.97 63.53 -121.55
N LEU A 67 -82.10 64.19 -121.35
CA LEU A 67 -82.68 64.40 -120.03
C LEU A 67 -83.05 63.06 -119.37
N ALA A 68 -83.60 62.11 -120.12
CA ALA A 68 -83.86 60.76 -119.62
C ALA A 68 -82.56 60.02 -119.24
N GLY A 69 -81.48 60.17 -120.01
CA GLY A 69 -80.16 59.63 -119.68
C GLY A 69 -79.59 60.23 -118.40
N ALA A 70 -79.53 61.56 -118.31
CA ALA A 70 -78.99 62.28 -117.16
C ALA A 70 -79.80 62.01 -115.87
N THR A 71 -81.12 61.83 -115.96
CA THR A 71 -81.94 61.45 -114.81
C THR A 71 -81.64 60.04 -114.31
N LEU A 72 -81.32 59.12 -115.22
CA LEU A 72 -80.93 57.76 -114.89
C LEU A 72 -79.54 57.72 -114.23
N GLU A 73 -78.55 58.41 -114.80
CA GLU A 73 -77.21 58.55 -114.21
C GLU A 73 -77.27 59.20 -112.82
N ARG A 74 -78.05 60.28 -112.66
CA ARG A 74 -78.23 60.91 -111.35
C ARG A 74 -78.84 59.96 -110.33
N LYS A 75 -79.77 59.10 -110.74
CA LYS A 75 -80.36 58.07 -109.86
C LYS A 75 -79.33 57.01 -109.48
N GLN A 76 -78.49 56.58 -110.42
CA GLN A 76 -77.39 55.64 -110.16
C GLN A 76 -76.36 56.23 -109.18
N LEU A 77 -75.86 57.43 -109.45
CA LEU A 77 -74.91 58.12 -108.57
C LEU A 77 -75.47 58.38 -107.18
N SER A 78 -76.77 58.68 -107.07
CA SER A 78 -77.43 58.80 -105.77
C SER A 78 -77.48 57.47 -105.01
N GLY A 79 -77.63 56.35 -105.72
CA GLY A 79 -77.58 55.01 -105.15
C GLY A 79 -76.16 54.63 -104.70
N GLU A 80 -75.16 54.88 -105.53
CA GLU A 80 -73.75 54.66 -105.19
C GLU A 80 -73.30 55.51 -104.01
N LYS A 81 -73.73 56.78 -103.95
CA LYS A 81 -73.44 57.66 -102.81
C LYS A 81 -74.06 57.12 -101.51
N ALA A 82 -75.27 56.57 -101.58
CA ALA A 82 -75.90 55.95 -100.41
C ALA A 82 -75.13 54.69 -99.98
N ALA A 83 -74.76 53.82 -100.93
CA ALA A 83 -73.97 52.62 -100.66
C ALA A 83 -72.60 52.93 -100.03
N LEU A 84 -71.87 53.92 -100.58
CA LEU A 84 -70.59 54.36 -100.02
C LEU A 84 -70.74 55.01 -98.63
N SER A 85 -71.86 55.70 -98.38
CA SER A 85 -72.15 56.24 -97.05
C SER A 85 -72.39 55.13 -96.03
N ASP A 86 -73.07 54.06 -96.43
CA ASP A 86 -73.29 52.89 -95.58
C ASP A 86 -71.99 52.11 -95.32
N GLU A 87 -71.15 51.95 -96.36
CA GLU A 87 -69.83 51.32 -96.24
C GLU A 87 -68.91 52.13 -95.31
N LEU A 88 -68.89 53.46 -95.46
CA LEU A 88 -68.13 54.34 -94.56
C LEU A 88 -68.62 54.21 -93.11
N ALA A 89 -69.95 54.17 -92.89
CA ALA A 89 -70.51 53.96 -91.56
C ALA A 89 -70.06 52.60 -90.98
N GLY A 90 -70.07 51.53 -91.79
CA GLY A 90 -69.57 50.22 -91.40
C GLY A 90 -68.10 50.23 -90.99
N VAL A 91 -67.22 50.81 -91.82
CA VAL A 91 -65.79 50.92 -91.53
C VAL A 91 -65.53 51.77 -90.29
N THR A 92 -66.30 52.85 -90.07
CA THR A 92 -66.15 53.64 -88.84
C THR A 92 -66.53 52.84 -87.60
N ALA A 93 -67.60 52.03 -87.66
CA ALA A 93 -67.99 51.16 -86.55
C ALA A 93 -66.92 50.08 -86.29
N GLU A 94 -66.38 49.44 -87.34
CA GLU A 94 -65.29 48.48 -87.19
C GLU A 94 -64.03 49.12 -86.58
N SER A 95 -63.67 50.33 -87.02
CA SER A 95 -62.55 51.07 -86.45
C SER A 95 -62.75 51.38 -84.97
N THR A 96 -63.98 51.74 -84.55
CA THR A 96 -64.27 51.99 -83.13
C THR A 96 -64.12 50.73 -82.29
N ILE A 97 -64.63 49.59 -82.79
CA ILE A 97 -64.51 48.30 -82.10
C ILE A 97 -63.04 47.89 -81.97
N GLN A 98 -62.24 48.05 -83.02
CA GLN A 98 -60.81 47.74 -82.97
C GLN A 98 -60.06 48.61 -81.96
N GLN A 99 -60.44 49.89 -81.85
CA GLN A 99 -59.82 50.81 -80.91
C GLN A 99 -60.18 50.46 -79.45
N GLU A 100 -61.42 50.04 -79.19
CA GLU A 100 -61.83 49.51 -77.89
C GLU A 100 -61.08 48.23 -77.52
N GLN A 101 -60.96 47.28 -78.45
CA GLN A 101 -60.20 46.04 -78.25
C GLN A 101 -58.72 46.30 -77.96
N LEU A 102 -58.13 47.28 -78.65
CA LEU A 102 -56.73 47.66 -78.42
C LEU A 102 -56.55 48.25 -77.03
N ALA A 103 -57.46 49.14 -76.60
CA ALA A 103 -57.44 49.69 -75.24
C ALA A 103 -57.60 48.61 -74.16
N GLU A 104 -58.47 47.63 -74.38
CA GLU A 104 -58.63 46.49 -73.46
C GLU A 104 -57.36 45.64 -73.40
N SER A 105 -56.75 45.34 -74.55
CA SER A 105 -55.49 44.60 -74.62
C SER A 105 -54.33 45.35 -73.95
N GLU A 106 -54.27 46.67 -74.07
CA GLU A 106 -53.26 47.50 -73.39
C GLU A 106 -53.45 47.48 -71.88
N GLY A 107 -54.69 47.58 -71.39
CA GLY A 107 -55.01 47.46 -69.97
C GLY A 107 -54.62 46.09 -69.39
N LEU A 108 -54.92 45.00 -70.10
CA LEU A 108 -54.50 43.66 -69.70
C LEU A 108 -52.97 43.50 -69.69
N ARG A 109 -52.27 44.09 -70.66
CA ARG A 109 -50.81 44.07 -70.71
C ARG A 109 -50.19 44.83 -69.53
N GLU A 110 -50.75 45.97 -69.16
CA GLU A 110 -50.29 46.75 -68.00
C GLU A 110 -50.53 46.00 -66.70
N GLN A 111 -51.69 45.37 -66.53
CA GLN A 111 -51.97 44.52 -65.38
C GLN A 111 -50.98 43.34 -65.28
N LEU A 112 -50.72 42.64 -66.39
CA LEU A 112 -49.74 41.55 -66.42
C LEU A 112 -48.32 42.02 -66.10
N ALA A 113 -47.96 43.24 -66.49
CA ALA A 113 -46.66 43.82 -66.15
C ALA A 113 -46.53 44.07 -64.64
N LEU A 114 -47.58 44.59 -63.99
CA LEU A 114 -47.63 44.76 -62.54
C LEU A 114 -47.55 43.41 -61.81
N ASP A 115 -48.36 42.44 -62.23
CA ASP A 115 -48.35 41.09 -61.64
C ASP A 115 -46.97 40.41 -61.78
N LEU A 116 -46.29 40.60 -62.91
CA LEU A 116 -44.92 40.12 -63.11
C LEU A 116 -43.91 40.80 -62.17
N THR A 117 -44.05 42.10 -61.94
CA THR A 117 -43.17 42.81 -61.00
C THR A 117 -43.38 42.33 -59.56
N ASP A 118 -44.64 42.13 -59.15
CA ASP A 118 -44.99 41.63 -57.83
C ASP A 118 -44.47 40.20 -57.64
N LEU A 119 -44.67 39.32 -58.63
CA LEU A 119 -44.15 37.95 -58.59
C LEU A 119 -42.62 37.92 -58.50
N ASN A 120 -41.94 38.78 -59.24
CA ASN A 120 -40.48 38.86 -59.19
C ASN A 120 -39.99 39.34 -57.82
N SER A 121 -40.69 40.29 -57.20
CA SER A 121 -40.39 40.74 -55.83
C SER A 121 -40.58 39.63 -54.79
N ALA A 122 -41.66 38.84 -54.92
CA ALA A 122 -41.94 37.69 -54.06
C ALA A 122 -40.90 36.58 -54.24
N LEU A 123 -40.43 36.37 -55.47
CA LEU A 123 -39.36 35.40 -55.75
C LEU A 123 -38.04 35.81 -55.10
N MET A 124 -37.67 37.10 -55.19
CA MET A 124 -36.48 37.63 -54.51
C MET A 124 -36.57 37.50 -52.98
N SER A 125 -37.73 37.74 -52.39
CA SER A 125 -37.91 37.60 -50.94
C SER A 125 -37.80 36.14 -50.51
N LEU A 126 -38.39 35.21 -51.27
CA LEU A 126 -38.29 33.77 -51.02
C LEU A 126 -36.84 33.26 -51.15
N GLN A 127 -36.09 33.73 -52.14
CA GLN A 127 -34.66 33.41 -52.29
C GLN A 127 -33.83 33.93 -51.11
N ALA A 128 -34.13 35.14 -50.61
CA ALA A 128 -33.47 35.68 -49.44
C ALA A 128 -33.80 34.87 -48.17
N GLU A 129 -35.05 34.43 -48.02
CA GLU A 129 -35.47 33.57 -46.91
C GLU A 129 -34.82 32.19 -46.98
N GLN A 130 -34.77 31.57 -48.16
CA GLN A 130 -34.06 30.32 -48.38
C GLN A 130 -32.57 30.42 -48.01
N SER A 131 -31.91 31.51 -48.41
CA SER A 131 -30.50 31.76 -48.08
C SER A 131 -30.29 31.91 -46.57
N ARG A 132 -31.21 32.62 -45.89
CA ARG A 132 -31.18 32.73 -44.42
C ARG A 132 -31.38 31.39 -43.74
N LEU A 133 -32.29 30.55 -44.24
CA LEU A 133 -32.56 29.24 -43.67
C LEU A 133 -31.36 28.30 -43.84
N ILE A 134 -30.68 28.33 -44.99
CA ILE A 134 -29.44 27.57 -45.22
C ILE A 134 -28.37 27.97 -44.21
N MET A 135 -28.12 29.27 -44.04
CA MET A 135 -27.15 29.76 -43.05
C MET A 135 -27.54 29.34 -41.62
N ALA A 136 -28.82 29.42 -41.27
CA ALA A 136 -29.31 28.98 -39.96
C ALA A 136 -29.06 27.49 -39.73
N TYR A 137 -29.33 26.63 -40.72
CA TYR A 137 -29.04 25.19 -40.63
C TYR A 137 -27.54 24.90 -40.49
N GLU A 138 -26.69 25.61 -41.23
CA GLU A 138 -25.24 25.46 -41.10
C GLU A 138 -24.75 25.87 -39.71
N THR A 139 -25.22 27.00 -39.17
CA THR A 139 -24.89 27.43 -37.81
C THR A 139 -25.37 26.43 -36.77
N GLN A 140 -26.59 25.90 -36.92
CA GLN A 140 -27.13 24.89 -36.01
C GLN A 140 -26.31 23.59 -36.05
N ALA A 141 -25.84 23.17 -37.23
CA ALA A 141 -24.99 22.00 -37.37
C ALA A 141 -23.62 22.21 -36.70
N GLN A 142 -23.04 23.41 -36.81
CA GLN A 142 -21.79 23.78 -36.12
C GLN A 142 -21.97 23.78 -34.60
N ASP A 143 -23.05 24.39 -34.11
CA ASP A 143 -23.38 24.41 -32.68
C ASP A 143 -23.58 22.99 -32.13
N GLN A 144 -24.28 22.13 -32.88
CA GLN A 144 -24.48 20.73 -32.49
C GLN A 144 -23.15 19.97 -32.42
N ALA A 145 -22.24 20.18 -33.37
CA ALA A 145 -20.89 19.62 -33.34
C ALA A 145 -20.04 20.15 -32.17
N ALA A 146 -20.16 21.44 -31.85
CA ALA A 146 -19.49 22.03 -30.70
C ALA A 146 -19.99 21.41 -29.38
N VAL A 147 -21.31 21.23 -29.24
CA VAL A 147 -21.92 20.58 -28.07
C VAL A 147 -21.50 19.12 -27.95
N THR A 148 -21.45 18.36 -29.06
CA THR A 148 -20.99 16.95 -29.02
C THR A 148 -19.54 16.86 -28.58
N ASN A 149 -18.67 17.73 -29.11
CA ASN A 149 -17.26 17.76 -28.72
C ASN A 149 -17.08 18.13 -27.25
N ALA A 150 -17.82 19.13 -26.76
CA ALA A 150 -17.80 19.52 -25.35
C ALA A 150 -18.28 18.39 -24.44
N ARG A 151 -19.34 17.67 -24.83
CA ARG A 151 -19.83 16.49 -24.11
C ARG A 151 -18.76 15.41 -24.03
N ASP A 152 -18.10 15.10 -25.14
CA ASP A 152 -17.10 14.04 -25.19
C ASP A 152 -15.85 14.39 -24.38
N ALA A 153 -15.43 15.67 -24.37
CA ALA A 153 -14.37 16.15 -23.48
C ALA A 153 -14.74 16.01 -21.99
N LEU A 154 -15.97 16.38 -21.62
CA LEU A 154 -16.45 16.20 -20.24
C LEU A 154 -16.54 14.72 -19.83
N LEU A 155 -16.90 13.82 -20.75
CA LEU A 155 -16.89 12.38 -20.49
C LEU A 155 -15.48 11.87 -20.23
N GLN A 156 -14.48 12.35 -20.98
CA GLN A 156 -13.08 12.01 -20.74
C GLN A 156 -12.59 12.53 -19.38
N GLU A 157 -12.91 13.78 -19.02
CA GLU A 157 -12.57 14.34 -17.71
C GLU A 157 -13.21 13.54 -16.58
N ARG A 158 -14.48 13.15 -16.73
CA ARG A 158 -15.18 12.29 -15.76
C ARG A 158 -14.46 10.96 -15.58
N ASP A 159 -14.04 10.31 -16.67
CA ASP A 159 -13.36 9.02 -16.60
C ASP A 159 -12.00 9.14 -15.90
N VAL A 160 -11.23 10.19 -16.22
CA VAL A 160 -9.97 10.48 -15.52
C VAL A 160 -10.20 10.73 -14.02
N LEU A 161 -11.23 11.48 -13.65
CA LEU A 161 -11.58 11.72 -12.25
C LEU A 161 -12.01 10.42 -11.54
N ALA A 162 -12.75 9.54 -12.23
CA ALA A 162 -13.14 8.24 -11.69
C ALA A 162 -11.91 7.36 -11.40
N ASP A 163 -10.93 7.35 -12.30
CA ASP A 163 -9.66 6.63 -12.11
C ASP A 163 -8.85 7.21 -10.94
N GLN A 164 -8.80 8.53 -10.81
CA GLN A 164 -8.16 9.20 -9.67
C GLN A 164 -8.82 8.84 -8.34
N ILE A 165 -10.16 8.81 -8.29
CA ILE A 165 -10.91 8.39 -7.11
C ILE A 165 -10.53 6.94 -6.76
N ASN A 166 -10.57 6.02 -7.73
CA ASN A 166 -10.22 4.62 -7.50
C ASN A 166 -8.79 4.47 -6.95
N ALA A 167 -7.82 5.19 -7.51
CA ALA A 167 -6.45 5.19 -7.01
C ALA A 167 -6.36 5.72 -5.57
N LEU A 168 -7.08 6.79 -5.24
CA LEU A 168 -7.16 7.32 -3.88
C LEU A 168 -7.85 6.35 -2.91
N GLU A 169 -8.84 5.59 -3.35
CA GLU A 169 -9.48 4.58 -2.52
C GLU A 169 -8.53 3.43 -2.19
N VAL A 170 -7.73 2.98 -3.15
CA VAL A 170 -6.69 1.96 -2.95
C VAL A 170 -5.62 2.46 -1.97
N THR A 171 -5.11 3.68 -2.14
CA THR A 171 -4.11 4.25 -1.21
C THR A 171 -4.68 4.43 0.19
N ARG A 172 -5.93 4.92 0.31
CA ARG A 172 -6.64 5.01 1.59
C ARG A 172 -6.79 3.63 2.25
N GLY A 173 -7.08 2.59 1.48
CA GLY A 173 -7.14 1.20 1.95
C GLY A 173 -5.80 0.72 2.52
N SER A 174 -4.71 0.95 1.78
CA SER A 174 -3.35 0.61 2.23
C SER A 174 -2.96 1.33 3.52
N LEU A 175 -3.16 2.65 3.58
CA LEU A 175 -2.88 3.46 4.77
C LEU A 175 -3.70 2.99 5.98
N ARG A 176 -4.94 2.58 5.78
CA ARG A 176 -5.79 2.05 6.86
C ARG A 176 -5.23 0.75 7.43
N VAL A 177 -4.72 -0.13 6.59
CA VAL A 177 -4.06 -1.38 7.01
C VAL A 177 -2.78 -1.06 7.78
N GLU A 178 -1.95 -0.15 7.27
CA GLU A 178 -0.71 0.28 7.94
C GLU A 178 -0.97 0.89 9.32
N VAL A 179 -1.96 1.80 9.43
CA VAL A 179 -2.38 2.37 10.72
C VAL A 179 -2.87 1.28 11.68
N SER A 180 -3.57 0.26 11.18
CA SER A 180 -4.01 -0.84 12.04
C SER A 180 -2.85 -1.72 12.52
N ALA A 181 -1.86 -1.99 11.66
CA ALA A 181 -0.66 -2.73 12.00
C ALA A 181 0.19 -1.98 13.05
N LEU A 182 0.44 -0.68 12.82
CA LEU A 182 1.15 0.17 13.78
C LEU A 182 0.44 0.25 15.13
N ARG A 183 -0.90 0.28 15.16
CA ARG A 183 -1.67 0.23 16.41
C ARG A 183 -1.47 -1.10 17.15
N GLU A 184 -1.43 -2.22 16.44
CA GLU A 184 -1.21 -3.53 17.06
C GLU A 184 0.24 -3.67 17.57
N GLU A 185 1.23 -3.18 16.82
CA GLU A 185 2.62 -3.10 17.27
C GLU A 185 2.76 -2.24 18.52
N MET A 186 2.16 -1.05 18.55
CA MET A 186 2.17 -0.18 19.73
C MET A 186 1.49 -0.84 20.94
N SER A 187 0.37 -1.52 20.73
CA SER A 187 -0.31 -2.31 21.77
C SER A 187 0.58 -3.43 22.31
N GLY A 188 1.29 -4.14 21.42
CA GLY A 188 2.25 -5.19 21.77
C GLY A 188 3.44 -4.64 22.56
N LEU A 189 4.02 -3.52 22.13
CA LEU A 189 5.10 -2.83 22.84
C LEU A 189 4.67 -2.41 24.24
N VAL A 190 3.49 -1.78 24.38
CA VAL A 190 2.95 -1.39 25.70
C VAL A 190 2.75 -2.60 26.62
N ARG A 191 2.24 -3.72 26.10
CA ARG A 191 2.12 -4.96 26.90
C ARG A 191 3.48 -5.48 27.34
N SER A 192 4.46 -5.47 26.43
CA SER A 192 5.83 -5.89 26.73
C SER A 192 6.45 -4.99 27.80
N THR A 193 6.38 -3.67 27.67
CA THR A 193 6.95 -2.74 28.65
C THR A 193 6.34 -2.95 30.04
N VAL A 194 5.01 -3.08 30.13
CA VAL A 194 4.32 -3.36 31.40
C VAL A 194 4.77 -4.69 32.00
N SER A 195 4.94 -5.74 31.19
CA SER A 195 5.42 -7.04 31.69
C SER A 195 6.87 -6.98 32.19
N THR A 196 7.74 -6.22 31.52
CA THR A 196 9.14 -6.07 31.92
C THR A 196 9.28 -5.20 33.17
N GLU A 197 8.47 -4.14 33.30
CA GLU A 197 8.39 -3.33 34.50
C GLU A 197 7.95 -4.17 35.69
N ARG A 198 6.89 -4.99 35.52
CA ARG A 198 6.43 -5.91 36.56
C ARG A 198 7.48 -6.95 36.96
N ALA A 199 8.17 -7.56 36.00
CA ALA A 199 9.25 -8.51 36.29
C ALA A 199 10.43 -7.84 37.02
N LEU A 200 10.73 -6.59 36.69
CA LEU A 200 11.74 -5.80 37.38
C LEU A 200 11.32 -5.51 38.83
N GLU A 201 10.07 -5.08 39.06
CA GLU A 201 9.52 -4.88 40.41
C GLU A 201 9.56 -6.16 41.24
N GLU A 202 9.15 -7.30 40.67
CA GLU A 202 9.22 -8.62 41.32
C GLU A 202 10.67 -8.98 41.68
N SER A 203 11.62 -8.75 40.77
CA SER A 203 13.04 -8.99 41.05
C SER A 203 13.62 -8.05 42.12
N GLN A 204 13.18 -6.79 42.17
CA GLN A 204 13.60 -5.83 43.19
C GLN A 204 13.11 -6.28 44.57
N LEU A 205 11.84 -6.67 44.69
CA LEU A 205 11.26 -7.20 45.94
C LEU A 205 11.99 -8.46 46.41
N VAL A 206 12.28 -9.41 45.52
CA VAL A 206 13.08 -10.60 45.85
C VAL A 206 14.49 -10.23 46.30
N GLY A 207 15.11 -9.23 45.67
CA GLY A 207 16.40 -8.69 46.08
C GLY A 207 16.35 -8.11 47.50
N GLU A 208 15.35 -7.28 47.80
CA GLU A 208 15.12 -6.73 49.14
C GLU A 208 14.92 -7.85 50.18
N GLU A 209 14.08 -8.85 49.89
CA GLU A 209 13.86 -10.00 50.77
C GLU A 209 15.16 -10.78 51.04
N LEU A 210 15.94 -11.07 50.00
CA LEU A 210 17.23 -11.75 50.14
C LEU A 210 18.22 -10.93 50.96
N THR A 211 18.26 -9.60 50.78
CA THR A 211 19.13 -8.73 51.60
C THR A 211 18.71 -8.72 53.07
N ALA A 212 17.41 -8.69 53.35
CA ALA A 212 16.88 -8.80 54.72
C ALA A 212 17.26 -10.15 55.35
N ARG A 213 17.09 -11.24 54.61
CA ARG A 213 17.45 -12.59 55.08
C ARG A 213 18.96 -12.77 55.26
N LEU A 214 19.79 -12.17 54.40
CA LEU A 214 21.24 -12.14 54.59
C LEU A 214 21.63 -11.36 55.85
N ALA A 215 20.97 -10.24 56.14
CA ALA A 215 21.21 -9.49 57.37
C ALA A 215 20.80 -10.29 58.62
N GLU A 216 19.65 -10.96 58.58
CA GLU A 216 19.17 -11.86 59.64
C GLU A 216 20.13 -13.02 59.89
N THR A 217 20.46 -13.78 58.85
CA THR A 217 21.42 -14.91 58.95
C THR A 217 22.82 -14.46 59.36
N ALA A 218 23.27 -13.27 58.94
CA ALA A 218 24.54 -12.70 59.41
C ALA A 218 24.49 -12.35 60.90
N LEU A 219 23.34 -11.92 61.42
CA LEU A 219 23.13 -11.64 62.84
C LEU A 219 23.07 -12.95 63.64
N GLU A 220 22.36 -13.97 63.16
CA GLU A 220 22.38 -15.33 63.72
C GLU A 220 23.80 -15.91 63.74
N TYR A 221 24.56 -15.75 62.66
CA TYR A 221 25.95 -16.20 62.59
C TYR A 221 26.84 -15.48 63.62
N LYS A 222 26.64 -14.17 63.81
CA LYS A 222 27.37 -13.42 64.86
C LYS A 222 27.02 -13.93 66.25
N LEU A 223 25.73 -14.11 66.56
CA LEU A 223 25.26 -14.63 67.84
C LEU A 223 25.80 -16.04 68.12
N THR A 224 25.65 -16.96 67.17
CA THR A 224 26.18 -18.34 67.33
C THR A 224 27.70 -18.37 67.48
N LYS A 225 28.42 -17.46 66.81
CA LYS A 225 29.87 -17.33 66.99
C LYS A 225 30.24 -16.80 68.39
N GLU A 226 29.47 -15.85 68.92
CA GLU A 226 29.64 -15.34 70.29
C GLU A 226 29.31 -16.43 71.33
N GLU A 227 28.20 -17.15 71.16
CA GLU A 227 27.83 -18.30 71.99
C GLU A 227 28.92 -19.38 71.98
N LEU A 228 29.48 -19.70 70.81
CA LEU A 228 30.54 -20.70 70.69
C LEU A 228 31.85 -20.23 71.30
N ALA A 229 32.16 -18.93 71.24
CA ALA A 229 33.29 -18.34 71.95
C ALA A 229 33.09 -18.41 73.47
N TYR A 230 31.88 -18.11 73.96
CA TYR A 230 31.51 -18.23 75.37
C TYR A 230 31.61 -19.67 75.87
N LEU A 231 31.04 -20.64 75.15
CA LEU A 231 31.15 -22.07 75.49
C LEU A 231 32.61 -22.53 75.49
N ARG A 232 33.42 -22.09 74.51
CA ARG A 232 34.86 -22.41 74.49
C ARG A 232 35.58 -21.85 75.71
N ALA A 233 35.28 -20.62 76.13
CA ALA A 233 35.85 -20.02 77.32
C ALA A 233 35.46 -20.79 78.60
N GLN A 234 34.18 -21.14 78.75
CA GLN A 234 33.71 -22.00 79.84
C GLN A 234 34.44 -23.35 79.84
N TYR A 235 34.54 -24.02 78.69
CA TYR A 235 35.27 -25.29 78.58
C TYR A 235 36.75 -25.13 78.93
N THR A 236 37.41 -24.03 78.54
CA THR A 236 38.81 -23.80 78.93
C THR A 236 38.97 -23.58 80.43
N ASP A 237 38.02 -22.88 81.07
CA ASP A 237 38.02 -22.68 82.52
C ASP A 237 37.79 -23.99 83.27
N GLU A 238 36.84 -24.83 82.81
CA GLU A 238 36.60 -26.18 83.36
C GLU A 238 37.84 -27.06 83.23
N VAL A 239 38.49 -27.07 82.06
CA VAL A 239 39.74 -27.82 81.84
C VAL A 239 40.86 -27.32 82.76
N ALA A 240 40.97 -26.00 82.97
CA ALA A 240 41.95 -25.43 83.88
C ALA A 240 41.66 -25.77 85.36
N ALA A 241 40.40 -25.75 85.77
CA ALA A 241 39.97 -26.19 87.10
C ALA A 241 40.28 -27.67 87.32
N PHE A 242 39.96 -28.53 86.35
CA PHE A 242 40.29 -29.95 86.37
C PHE A 242 41.80 -30.21 86.42
N ALA A 243 42.60 -29.42 85.69
CA ALA A 243 44.06 -29.50 85.74
C ALA A 243 44.61 -29.15 87.14
N LYS A 244 44.07 -28.13 87.81
CA LYS A 244 44.44 -27.78 89.19
C LYS A 244 44.07 -28.87 90.19
N GLU A 245 42.88 -29.47 90.06
CA GLU A 245 42.49 -30.60 90.90
C GLU A 245 43.46 -31.78 90.72
N ARG A 246 43.86 -32.07 89.48
CA ARG A 246 44.85 -33.13 89.20
C ARG A 246 46.22 -32.82 89.79
N GLU A 247 46.66 -31.56 89.77
CA GLU A 247 47.95 -31.14 90.34
C GLU A 247 47.94 -31.23 91.88
N LEU A 248 46.85 -30.82 92.52
CA LEU A 248 46.64 -31.02 93.97
C LEU A 248 46.67 -32.51 94.32
N LEU A 249 45.99 -33.35 93.54
CA LEU A 249 46.01 -34.80 93.74
C LEU A 249 47.42 -35.38 93.54
N ALA A 250 48.17 -34.92 92.54
CA ALA A 250 49.55 -35.37 92.35
C ALA A 250 50.47 -34.95 93.51
N ALA A 251 50.26 -33.77 94.09
CA ALA A 251 51.02 -33.29 95.23
C ALA A 251 50.72 -34.10 96.51
N THR A 252 49.46 -34.41 96.81
CA THR A 252 49.10 -35.23 97.97
C THR A 252 49.68 -36.64 97.87
N HIS A 253 49.58 -37.27 96.70
CA HIS A 253 50.17 -38.60 96.46
C HIS A 253 51.71 -38.59 96.58
N LYS A 254 52.36 -37.45 96.28
CA LYS A 254 53.81 -37.30 96.44
C LYS A 254 54.22 -37.18 97.91
N GLU A 255 53.47 -36.42 98.71
CA GLU A 255 53.67 -36.36 100.17
C GLU A 255 53.48 -37.73 100.83
N GLU A 256 52.47 -38.49 100.41
CA GLU A 256 52.25 -39.87 100.90
C GLU A 256 53.43 -40.80 100.58
N LEU A 257 54.02 -40.67 99.39
CA LEU A 257 55.19 -41.47 98.99
C LEU A 257 56.45 -41.10 99.78
N ASP A 258 56.66 -39.83 100.11
CA ASP A 258 57.82 -39.40 100.89
C ASP A 258 57.73 -39.87 102.35
N ILE A 259 56.53 -39.86 102.96
CA ILE A 259 56.29 -40.44 104.30
C ILE A 259 56.57 -41.95 104.31
N LEU A 260 56.23 -42.68 103.24
CA LEU A 260 56.48 -44.12 103.14
C LEU A 260 57.98 -44.45 103.03
N ARG A 261 58.76 -43.61 102.34
CA ARG A 261 60.22 -43.77 102.21
C ARG A 261 60.94 -43.56 103.53
N GLU A 262 60.54 -42.56 104.31
CA GLU A 262 61.14 -42.27 105.62
C GLU A 262 60.94 -43.43 106.61
N ARG A 263 59.75 -44.06 106.62
CA ARG A 263 59.45 -45.23 107.46
C ARG A 263 60.22 -46.50 107.08
N HIS A 264 60.61 -46.66 105.81
CA HIS A 264 61.37 -47.83 105.36
C HIS A 264 62.86 -47.75 105.73
N SER A 265 63.44 -46.55 105.72
CA SER A 265 64.83 -46.27 106.13
C SER A 265 65.12 -46.66 107.59
N ASP A 266 64.20 -46.39 108.50
CA ASP A 266 64.34 -46.71 109.93
C ASP A 266 64.26 -48.21 110.24
N LEU A 267 63.62 -49.00 109.36
CA LEU A 267 63.46 -50.45 109.52
C LEU A 267 64.70 -51.21 109.03
N GLU A 268 65.35 -50.73 107.96
CA GLU A 268 66.58 -51.31 107.40
C GLU A 268 67.78 -51.21 108.36
N SER A 269 67.87 -50.12 109.13
CA SER A 269 68.98 -49.90 110.09
C SER A 269 68.95 -50.84 111.31
N LYS A 270 67.80 -51.41 111.70
CA LYS A 270 67.69 -52.35 112.84
C LYS A 270 68.02 -53.80 112.49
N TYR A 271 67.90 -54.22 111.23
CA TYR A 271 68.15 -55.60 110.78
C TYR A 271 69.65 -55.91 110.61
N ASN A 272 70.45 -54.94 110.16
CA ASN A 272 71.88 -55.14 109.86
C ASN A 272 72.80 -55.28 111.09
N ARG A 273 72.28 -55.19 112.32
CA ARG A 273 73.05 -55.38 113.56
C ARG A 273 73.09 -56.84 114.07
N LEU A 274 72.36 -57.79 113.47
CA LEU A 274 72.14 -59.12 114.04
C LEU A 274 72.87 -60.33 113.38
N VAL A 275 73.76 -60.18 112.39
CA VAL A 275 74.34 -61.34 111.66
C VAL A 275 75.88 -61.25 111.47
N ARG A 276 76.62 -62.33 111.79
CA ARG A 276 78.05 -62.57 111.47
C ARG A 276 78.24 -63.63 110.36
N PRO A 277 79.34 -63.65 109.58
CA PRO A 277 79.53 -64.53 108.40
C PRO A 277 80.00 -65.98 108.74
N ALA A 278 79.77 -66.94 107.82
CA ALA A 278 80.07 -68.38 107.99
C ALA A 278 81.51 -68.82 107.62
N ARG A 279 82.02 -69.91 108.26
CA ARG A 279 83.36 -70.53 108.07
C ARG A 279 83.60 -71.06 106.64
N SER A 280 84.76 -70.79 106.01
CA SER A 280 85.09 -71.22 104.63
C SER A 280 86.57 -71.61 104.46
N ALA A 281 86.88 -72.53 103.54
CA ALA A 281 88.25 -72.97 103.23
C ALA A 281 88.95 -72.14 102.13
N VAL A 282 88.23 -71.22 101.46
CA VAL A 282 88.74 -70.49 100.29
C VAL A 282 89.87 -69.53 100.71
N GLY A 283 91.05 -69.68 100.08
CA GLY A 283 92.24 -68.84 100.28
C GLY A 283 93.10 -69.19 101.49
N ARG A 284 92.92 -70.39 102.07
CA ARG A 284 93.57 -70.84 103.30
C ARG A 284 94.46 -72.05 103.05
N PHE A 285 95.45 -72.25 103.92
CA PHE A 285 96.35 -73.39 103.84
C PHE A 285 95.72 -74.58 104.55
N VAL A 286 95.35 -75.63 103.80
CA VAL A 286 94.62 -76.77 104.34
C VAL A 286 95.57 -77.86 104.79
N VAL A 287 95.38 -78.35 106.01
CA VAL A 287 96.07 -79.55 106.49
C VAL A 287 95.05 -80.60 106.92
N GLU A 288 95.24 -81.82 106.44
CA GLU A 288 94.45 -82.98 106.84
C GLU A 288 95.15 -83.76 107.93
N VAL A 289 94.42 -84.01 109.03
CA VAL A 289 94.87 -84.81 110.17
C VAL A 289 93.98 -86.04 110.24
N ARG A 290 94.57 -87.24 110.08
CA ARG A 290 93.86 -88.49 110.34
C ARG A 290 94.28 -89.11 111.66
N PHE A 291 93.31 -89.76 112.28
CA PHE A 291 93.45 -90.41 113.57
C PHE A 291 92.70 -91.74 113.53
N TRP A 292 93.37 -92.83 113.91
CA TRP A 292 92.78 -94.16 113.99
C TRP A 292 93.44 -95.00 115.12
N LYS A 293 92.82 -96.13 115.47
CA LYS A 293 93.31 -97.05 116.51
C LYS A 293 93.59 -98.43 115.91
N GLU A 294 94.71 -99.05 116.27
CA GLU A 294 95.10 -100.39 115.81
C GLU A 294 95.50 -101.22 117.03
N GLY A 295 94.63 -102.15 117.44
CA GLY A 295 94.74 -102.81 118.75
C GLY A 295 94.56 -101.81 119.91
N ASP A 296 95.55 -101.72 120.80
CA ASP A 296 95.58 -100.74 121.90
C ASP A 296 96.51 -99.53 121.65
N LEU A 297 97.09 -99.41 120.45
CA LEU A 297 97.96 -98.31 120.07
C LEU A 297 97.19 -97.28 119.21
N ARG A 298 97.39 -96.00 119.53
CA ARG A 298 96.85 -94.86 118.77
C ARG A 298 97.81 -94.45 117.66
N ARG A 299 97.28 -94.22 116.46
CA ARG A 299 98.04 -93.84 115.26
C ARG A 299 97.52 -92.54 114.68
N TYR A 300 98.43 -91.73 114.16
CA TYR A 300 98.11 -90.44 113.56
C TYR A 300 98.83 -90.32 112.22
N SER A 301 98.20 -89.64 111.26
CA SER A 301 98.88 -89.19 110.06
C SER A 301 98.52 -87.75 109.76
N LEU A 302 99.48 -87.05 109.15
CA LEU A 302 99.32 -85.69 108.70
C LEU A 302 99.60 -85.62 107.21
N ARG A 303 98.68 -84.99 106.47
CA ARG A 303 98.82 -84.71 105.05
C ARG A 303 98.70 -83.20 104.82
N PRO A 304 99.81 -82.52 104.48
CA PRO A 304 99.74 -81.17 103.91
C PRO A 304 99.14 -81.22 102.50
N GLU A 305 98.45 -80.16 102.07
CA GLU A 305 97.66 -80.07 100.81
C GLU A 305 98.37 -80.57 99.53
N ALA A 306 99.71 -80.59 99.50
CA ALA A 306 100.51 -81.11 98.39
C ALA A 306 101.65 -82.06 98.84
N GLY A 307 101.40 -82.90 99.86
CA GLY A 307 102.40 -83.81 100.44
C GLY A 307 101.95 -85.26 100.54
N VAL A 308 102.92 -86.17 100.66
CA VAL A 308 102.68 -87.59 100.96
C VAL A 308 102.25 -87.74 102.43
N GLU A 309 101.38 -88.71 102.70
CA GLU A 309 100.86 -88.99 104.04
C GLU A 309 101.97 -89.58 104.93
N ASN A 310 102.33 -88.84 105.98
CA ASN A 310 103.33 -89.27 106.95
C ASN A 310 102.63 -89.76 108.21
N SER A 311 102.89 -91.01 108.60
CA SER A 311 102.46 -91.53 109.91
C SER A 311 103.37 -90.96 111.01
N VAL A 312 102.77 -90.30 111.98
CA VAL A 312 103.45 -89.56 113.05
C VAL A 312 102.96 -90.01 114.43
N GLY A 313 103.82 -89.89 115.44
CA GLY A 313 103.38 -90.04 116.83
C GLY A 313 102.53 -88.85 117.29
N GLU A 314 101.80 -88.98 118.41
CA GLU A 314 100.94 -87.90 118.95
C GLU A 314 101.72 -86.60 119.23
N SER A 315 102.95 -86.73 119.76
CA SER A 315 103.82 -85.60 120.07
C SER A 315 104.28 -84.88 118.80
N GLU A 316 104.66 -85.64 117.78
CA GLU A 316 105.11 -85.10 116.50
C GLU A 316 103.97 -84.40 115.76
N LEU A 317 102.75 -84.97 115.76
CA LEU A 317 101.57 -84.35 115.17
C LEU A 317 101.34 -82.93 115.72
N HIS A 318 101.38 -82.78 117.05
CA HIS A 318 101.20 -81.48 117.67
C HIS A 318 102.37 -80.53 117.40
N GLN A 319 103.60 -81.04 117.27
CA GLN A 319 104.76 -80.23 116.94
C GLN A 319 104.71 -79.70 115.49
N GLU A 320 104.32 -80.54 114.53
CA GLU A 320 104.12 -80.12 113.14
C GLU A 320 102.97 -79.13 113.00
N LEU A 321 101.82 -79.38 113.63
CA LEU A 321 100.69 -78.46 113.62
C LEU A 321 100.98 -77.12 114.29
N THR A 322 101.81 -77.12 115.35
CA THR A 322 102.28 -75.88 115.99
C THR A 322 103.20 -75.10 115.05
N THR A 323 104.07 -75.79 114.32
CA THR A 323 104.98 -75.19 113.33
C THR A 323 104.20 -74.60 112.15
N LEU A 324 103.20 -75.33 111.64
CA LEU A 324 102.29 -74.85 110.59
C LEU A 324 101.46 -73.66 111.08
N LYS A 325 100.99 -73.68 112.32
CA LYS A 325 100.29 -72.55 112.93
C LYS A 325 101.17 -71.31 113.03
N ALA A 326 102.42 -71.47 113.46
CA ALA A 326 103.37 -70.36 113.52
C ALA A 326 103.68 -69.77 112.12
N ARG A 327 103.65 -70.60 111.07
CA ARG A 327 103.94 -70.19 109.69
C ARG A 327 102.74 -69.56 108.96
N TYR A 328 101.53 -70.07 109.18
CA TYR A 328 100.33 -69.69 108.42
C TYR A 328 99.26 -68.96 109.25
N GLY A 329 99.41 -68.85 110.58
CA GLY A 329 98.61 -67.99 111.46
C GLY A 329 97.09 -68.11 111.26
N ASP A 330 96.47 -66.97 110.98
CA ASP A 330 95.03 -66.76 110.72
C ASP A 330 94.55 -67.30 109.35
N LYS A 331 95.42 -68.01 108.62
CA LYS A 331 95.11 -68.69 107.36
C LYS A 331 95.26 -70.20 107.44
N LEU A 332 95.60 -70.76 108.60
CA LEU A 332 95.69 -72.21 108.77
C LEU A 332 94.29 -72.81 108.89
N TYR A 333 93.91 -73.64 107.93
CA TYR A 333 92.70 -74.45 107.99
C TYR A 333 93.08 -75.88 108.37
N THR A 334 92.55 -76.37 109.49
CA THR A 334 92.73 -77.75 109.93
C THR A 334 91.49 -78.57 109.64
N LYS A 335 91.68 -79.68 108.91
CA LYS A 335 90.64 -80.63 108.55
C LYS A 335 90.94 -81.95 109.26
N VAL A 336 90.13 -82.30 110.24
CA VAL A 336 90.34 -83.52 111.02
C VAL A 336 89.40 -84.62 110.52
N MET A 337 89.97 -85.76 110.18
CA MET A 337 89.25 -86.96 109.73
C MET A 337 89.57 -88.14 110.66
N PRO A 338 88.72 -88.39 111.67
CA PRO A 338 88.76 -89.64 112.40
C PRO A 338 88.34 -90.80 111.48
N ASP A 339 88.97 -91.96 111.64
CA ASP A 339 88.53 -93.18 110.97
C ASP A 339 87.34 -93.83 111.72
N ASP A 340 86.28 -94.15 110.99
CA ASP A 340 84.97 -94.48 111.59
C ASP A 340 84.91 -95.90 112.15
N ASN A 341 85.77 -96.83 111.70
CA ASN A 341 85.69 -98.24 112.09
C ASN A 341 86.57 -98.64 113.29
N SER A 342 87.42 -97.75 113.79
CA SER A 342 88.36 -98.05 114.88
C SER A 342 88.25 -97.15 116.12
N LEU A 343 87.38 -96.13 116.11
CA LEU A 343 87.27 -95.10 117.16
C LEU A 343 85.81 -94.90 117.63
N THR A 344 85.62 -94.55 118.91
CA THR A 344 84.28 -94.15 119.39
C THR A 344 83.98 -92.69 119.04
N HIS A 345 82.70 -92.37 118.80
CA HIS A 345 82.28 -91.02 118.39
C HIS A 345 82.75 -89.90 119.36
N GLY A 346 82.76 -90.18 120.67
CA GLY A 346 83.23 -89.24 121.68
C GLY A 346 84.75 -88.98 121.63
N GLU A 347 85.55 -89.99 121.26
CA GLU A 347 87.00 -89.83 121.09
C GLU A 347 87.33 -89.03 119.84
N ALA A 348 86.65 -89.33 118.73
CA ALA A 348 86.74 -88.59 117.48
C ALA A 348 86.40 -87.10 117.67
N TRP A 349 85.27 -86.77 118.31
CA TRP A 349 84.85 -85.39 118.49
C TRP A 349 85.78 -84.59 119.41
N ARG A 350 86.22 -85.16 120.54
CA ARG A 350 87.15 -84.49 121.45
C ARG A 350 88.48 -84.20 120.76
N PHE A 351 88.97 -85.13 119.97
CA PHE A 351 90.21 -84.94 119.22
C PHE A 351 90.05 -83.84 118.15
N THR A 352 89.00 -83.91 117.33
CA THR A 352 88.70 -82.90 116.32
C THR A 352 88.58 -81.51 116.91
N ASN A 353 87.81 -81.34 117.99
CA ASN A 353 87.59 -80.05 118.62
C ASN A 353 88.86 -79.50 119.30
N LYS A 354 89.72 -80.40 119.84
CA LYS A 354 91.04 -80.05 120.39
C LYS A 354 92.00 -79.54 119.32
N ILE A 355 91.99 -80.16 118.13
CA ILE A 355 92.82 -79.73 117.00
C ILE A 355 92.29 -78.41 116.41
N LEU A 356 90.98 -78.31 116.16
CA LEU A 356 90.35 -77.11 115.56
C LEU A 356 90.53 -75.86 116.43
N ASN A 357 90.19 -75.90 117.73
CA ASN A 357 90.32 -74.72 118.58
C ASN A 357 91.77 -74.28 118.79
N ARG A 358 92.73 -75.20 118.69
CA ARG A 358 94.14 -74.89 118.94
C ARG A 358 94.88 -74.45 117.69
N TYR A 359 94.49 -74.93 116.51
CA TYR A 359 95.27 -74.73 115.29
C TYR A 359 94.48 -74.13 114.10
N ASP A 360 93.14 -74.21 114.08
CA ASP A 360 92.32 -73.67 112.98
C ASP A 360 92.11 -72.16 113.09
N TYR A 361 92.07 -71.46 111.95
CA TYR A 361 91.88 -70.01 111.89
C TYR A 361 90.52 -69.52 112.39
N TYR A 362 89.44 -70.27 112.17
CA TYR A 362 88.07 -69.78 112.41
C TYR A 362 87.75 -69.66 113.90
N TYR A 363 88.49 -70.40 114.72
CA TYR A 363 88.32 -70.47 116.17
C TYR A 363 89.40 -69.67 116.91
N GLN A 364 90.20 -68.86 116.19
CA GLN A 364 91.16 -67.93 116.79
C GLN A 364 90.56 -66.54 116.67
N ASN A 365 90.18 -65.99 117.82
CA ASN A 365 89.41 -64.75 117.94
C ASN A 365 89.92 -63.58 117.10
#